data_AF-A0A4D8XR64-F1
#
_entry.id   AF-A0A4D8XR64-F1
#
_cell.length_a   1.000
_cell.length_b   1.000
_cell.length_c   1.000
_cell.angle_alpha   90.00
_cell.angle_beta   90.00
_cell.angle_gamma   90.00
#
_symmetry.space_group_name_H-M   'P 1'
#
loop_
_entity.id
_entity.type
_entity.pdbx_description
1 polymer ?
#
loop_
_entity_poly.entity_id
_entity_poly.type
_entity_poly.pdbx_seq_one_letter_code
_entity_poly.pdbx_strand_id
1 'polypeptide(L)'
;IYDAVNEAWEVRWFFNGKFHGKPFPIKKFGIIQAKTEALNFAHTVTGATRQEYHSEISGVFWDERTQAWFAKYTCDFTGGMRSRGYSADKWGFEEARRKAEQKVKMSSDWLALQPIKT
;
A
#
# COMPACT_ATOMS: atom_id res chain seq x y z
N ILE A 1 8.78 -9.55 -22.66
CA ILE A 1 8.77 -10.72 -23.57
C ILE A 1 8.47 -10.21 -24.97
N TYR A 2 9.02 -10.81 -26.02
CA TYR A 2 8.66 -10.43 -27.39
C TYR A 2 7.47 -11.27 -27.88
N ASP A 3 6.42 -10.61 -28.35
CA ASP A 3 5.27 -11.21 -29.02
C ASP A 3 5.47 -11.07 -30.53
N ALA A 4 5.77 -12.19 -31.19
CA ALA A 4 6.04 -12.24 -32.62
C ALA A 4 4.77 -12.05 -33.47
N VAL A 5 3.58 -12.39 -32.95
CA VAL A 5 2.31 -12.27 -33.70
C VAL A 5 1.92 -10.81 -33.82
N ASN A 6 2.05 -10.05 -32.73
CA ASN A 6 1.72 -8.63 -32.69
C ASN A 6 2.93 -7.71 -32.94
N GLU A 7 4.10 -8.30 -33.19
CA GLU A 7 5.39 -7.60 -33.34
C GLU A 7 5.61 -6.56 -32.22
N ALA A 8 5.44 -6.98 -30.97
CA ALA A 8 5.44 -6.08 -29.82
C ALA A 8 6.31 -6.60 -28.68
N TRP A 9 6.93 -5.67 -27.95
CA TRP A 9 7.47 -5.99 -26.63
C TRP A 9 6.32 -5.94 -25.62
N GLU A 10 6.14 -6.99 -24.84
CA GLU A 10 5.12 -7.05 -23.80
C GLU A 10 5.77 -7.07 -22.42
N VAL A 11 5.36 -6.12 -21.58
CA VAL A 11 5.69 -6.12 -20.15
C VAL A 11 4.53 -6.75 -19.40
N ARG A 12 4.82 -7.78 -18.61
CA ARG A 12 3.84 -8.52 -17.82
C ARG A 12 4.21 -8.37 -16.35
N TRP A 13 3.23 -8.09 -15.50
CA TRP A 13 3.44 -7.91 -14.06
C TRP A 13 2.21 -8.33 -13.26
N PHE A 14 2.40 -8.59 -11.97
CA PHE A 14 1.32 -8.83 -11.03
C PHE A 14 1.08 -7.58 -10.19
N PHE A 15 -0.18 -7.16 -10.07
CA PHE A 15 -0.59 -6.06 -9.21
C PHE A 15 -1.94 -6.35 -8.58
N ASN A 16 -2.03 -6.24 -7.25
CA ASN A 16 -3.23 -6.57 -6.45
C ASN A 16 -3.79 -7.98 -6.73
N GLY A 17 -2.92 -8.98 -6.83
CA GLY A 17 -3.31 -10.37 -7.11
C GLY A 17 -3.84 -10.61 -8.53
N LYS A 18 -3.79 -9.60 -9.41
CA LYS A 18 -4.20 -9.72 -10.81
C LYS A 18 -2.98 -9.64 -11.71
N PHE A 19 -2.99 -10.45 -12.76
CA PHE A 19 -2.00 -10.42 -13.82
C PHE A 19 -2.34 -9.32 -14.82
N HIS A 20 -1.36 -8.51 -15.19
CA HIS A 20 -1.48 -7.42 -16.16
C HIS A 20 -0.43 -7.59 -17.26
N GLY A 21 -0.77 -7.12 -18.46
CA GLY A 21 0.12 -7.09 -19.62
C GLY A 21 -0.05 -5.77 -20.38
N LYS A 22 1.07 -5.16 -20.77
CA LYS A 22 1.08 -3.94 -21.59
C LYS A 22 1.97 -4.15 -22.82
N PRO A 23 1.42 -4.05 -24.04
CA PRO A 23 2.20 -4.18 -25.27
C PRO A 23 2.84 -2.84 -25.68
N PHE A 24 3.99 -2.94 -26.32
CA PHE A 24 4.78 -1.86 -26.92
C PHE A 24 5.08 -2.24 -28.37
N PRO A 25 4.19 -1.90 -29.32
CA PRO A 25 4.27 -2.37 -30.70
C PRO A 25 5.43 -1.73 -31.47
N ILE A 26 6.19 -2.54 -32.21
CA ILE A 26 7.29 -2.06 -33.07
C ILE A 26 6.76 -1.14 -34.16
N LYS A 27 5.57 -1.40 -34.73
CA LYS A 27 4.97 -0.51 -35.75
C LYS A 27 4.76 0.92 -35.28
N LYS A 28 4.56 1.13 -33.98
CA LYS A 28 4.32 2.46 -33.42
C LYS A 28 5.63 3.19 -33.06
N PHE A 29 6.60 2.48 -32.52
CA PHE A 29 7.80 3.09 -31.92
C PHE A 29 9.10 2.78 -32.70
N GLY A 30 9.09 1.81 -33.60
CA GLY A 30 10.31 1.21 -34.15
C GLY A 30 10.99 0.25 -33.16
N ILE A 31 11.93 -0.55 -33.66
CA ILE A 31 12.50 -1.71 -32.93
C ILE A 31 13.21 -1.28 -31.64
N ILE A 32 14.10 -0.28 -31.75
CA ILE A 32 14.94 0.18 -30.63
C ILE A 32 14.06 0.85 -29.57
N GLN A 33 13.22 1.81 -29.99
CA GLN A 33 12.43 2.60 -29.06
C GLN A 33 11.34 1.76 -28.37
N ALA A 34 10.70 0.81 -29.08
CA ALA A 34 9.76 -0.11 -28.47
C ALA A 34 10.40 -0.90 -27.31
N LYS A 35 11.64 -1.36 -27.50
CA LYS A 35 12.39 -2.06 -26.44
C LYS A 35 12.74 -1.13 -25.28
N THR A 36 13.21 0.08 -25.57
CA THR A 36 13.55 1.08 -24.55
C THR A 36 12.33 1.46 -23.70
N GLU A 37 11.19 1.75 -24.32
CA GLU A 37 9.95 2.09 -23.61
C GLU A 37 9.43 0.93 -22.75
N ALA A 38 9.49 -0.30 -23.28
CA ALA A 38 9.14 -1.49 -22.52
C ALA A 38 10.04 -1.66 -21.29
N LEU A 39 11.36 -1.43 -21.42
CA LEU A 39 12.29 -1.49 -20.29
C LEU A 39 12.04 -0.39 -19.26
N ASN A 40 11.81 0.85 -19.71
CA ASN A 40 11.49 1.97 -18.82
C ASN A 40 10.22 1.69 -18.02
N PHE A 41 9.16 1.21 -18.68
CA PHE A 41 7.93 0.83 -18.00
C PHE A 41 8.12 -0.40 -17.10
N ALA A 42 8.94 -1.38 -17.50
CA ALA A 42 9.28 -2.50 -16.64
C ALA A 42 9.89 -2.01 -15.32
N HIS A 43 10.83 -1.05 -15.36
CA HIS A 43 11.41 -0.47 -14.15
C HIS A 43 10.38 0.22 -13.26
N THR A 44 9.37 0.90 -13.83
CA THR A 44 8.31 1.53 -13.03
C THR A 44 7.42 0.51 -12.35
N VAL A 45 7.08 -0.60 -13.01
CA VAL A 45 6.24 -1.66 -12.41
C VAL A 45 7.02 -2.57 -11.46
N THR A 46 8.32 -2.77 -11.66
CA THR A 46 9.16 -3.49 -10.69
C THR A 46 9.49 -2.65 -9.45
N GLY A 47 9.61 -1.33 -9.59
CA GLY A 47 9.71 -0.42 -8.44
C GLY A 47 8.40 -0.29 -7.66
N ALA A 48 7.28 -0.69 -8.26
CA ALA A 48 5.95 -0.74 -7.64
C ALA A 48 5.68 -2.07 -6.90
N THR A 49 6.72 -2.74 -6.39
CA THR A 49 6.50 -3.64 -5.25
C THR A 49 5.82 -2.81 -4.18
N ARG A 50 4.56 -3.12 -3.87
CA ARG A 50 3.81 -2.53 -2.76
C ARG A 50 4.75 -2.54 -1.57
N GLN A 51 5.26 -1.37 -1.16
CA GLN A 51 6.00 -1.27 0.08
C GLN A 51 4.96 -1.57 1.15
N GLU A 52 5.00 -2.79 1.66
CA GLU A 52 4.14 -3.16 2.75
C GLU A 52 4.70 -2.48 3.99
N TYR A 53 4.17 -1.29 4.27
CA TYR A 53 4.53 -0.57 5.47
C TYR A 53 3.76 -1.20 6.63
N HIS A 54 4.49 -1.96 7.42
CA HIS A 54 4.00 -2.55 8.65
C HIS A 54 4.43 -1.67 9.83
N SER A 55 3.51 -1.47 10.77
CA SER A 55 3.87 -1.03 12.12
C SER A 55 4.10 -2.29 12.97
N GLU A 56 4.98 -2.19 13.96
CA GLU A 56 5.16 -3.25 14.96
C GLU A 56 3.92 -3.43 15.85
N ILE A 57 3.00 -2.44 15.84
CA ILE A 57 1.77 -2.47 16.63
C ILE A 57 0.62 -3.07 15.83
N SER A 58 0.11 -4.20 16.32
CA SER A 58 -1.11 -4.82 15.82
C SER A 58 -2.28 -3.83 15.83
N GLY A 59 -2.96 -3.69 14.70
CA GLY A 59 -4.05 -2.72 14.50
C GLY A 59 -3.63 -1.43 13.80
N VAL A 60 -2.33 -1.20 13.56
CA VAL A 60 -1.83 -0.06 12.77
C VAL A 60 -1.39 -0.53 11.38
N PHE A 61 -1.92 0.09 10.33
CA PHE A 61 -1.57 -0.25 8.96
C PHE A 61 -1.60 0.97 8.04
N TRP A 62 -0.81 0.93 6.97
CA TRP A 62 -0.80 1.97 5.95
C TRP A 62 -1.85 1.70 4.86
N ASP A 63 -2.65 2.72 4.52
CA ASP A 63 -3.49 2.72 3.31
C ASP A 63 -2.87 3.63 2.26
N GLU A 64 -2.26 3.00 1.25
CA GLU A 64 -1.63 3.64 0.10
C GLU A 64 -2.62 4.54 -0.66
N ARG A 65 -3.89 4.14 -0.77
CA ARG A 65 -4.88 4.88 -1.56
C ARG A 65 -5.17 6.25 -0.96
N THR A 66 -5.19 6.35 0.37
CA THR A 66 -5.46 7.61 1.08
C THR A 66 -4.20 8.28 1.60
N GLN A 67 -3.02 7.68 1.36
CA GLN A 67 -1.73 8.12 1.90
C GLN A 67 -1.82 8.39 3.41
N ALA A 68 -2.35 7.42 4.17
CA ALA A 68 -2.62 7.58 5.59
C ALA A 68 -2.37 6.31 6.41
N TRP A 69 -1.88 6.50 7.62
CA TRP A 69 -1.78 5.45 8.63
C TRP A 69 -3.11 5.31 9.37
N PHE A 70 -3.66 4.10 9.41
CA PHE A 70 -4.90 3.80 10.11
C PHE A 70 -4.62 3.05 11.40
N ALA A 71 -5.26 3.51 12.48
CA ALA A 71 -5.35 2.83 13.76
C ALA A 71 -6.72 2.18 13.89
N LYS A 72 -6.77 0.85 14.05
CA LYS A 72 -7.95 0.09 14.50
C LYS A 72 -7.84 -0.15 16.00
N TYR A 73 -8.85 0.26 16.75
CA TYR A 73 -8.86 0.18 18.21
C TYR A 73 -10.29 0.03 18.73
N THR A 74 -10.44 -0.55 19.92
CA THR A 74 -11.75 -0.74 20.54
C THR A 74 -12.15 0.53 21.31
N CYS A 75 -13.37 1.01 21.14
CA CYS A 75 -13.82 2.21 21.82
C CYS A 75 -14.16 1.93 23.29
N ASP A 76 -13.36 2.53 24.16
CA ASP A 76 -13.38 2.57 25.63
C ASP A 76 -14.76 2.58 26.32
N PHE A 77 -15.76 3.24 25.74
CA PHE A 77 -17.08 3.43 26.36
C PHE A 77 -18.21 2.55 25.78
N THR A 78 -18.02 2.05 24.56
CA THR A 78 -19.11 1.35 23.82
C THR A 78 -18.72 -0.07 23.42
N GLY A 79 -17.47 -0.48 23.65
CA GLY A 79 -16.95 -1.79 23.25
C GLY A 79 -16.85 -1.98 21.73
N GLY A 80 -17.26 -0.99 20.92
CA GLY A 80 -17.28 -1.09 19.48
C GLY A 80 -15.89 -0.84 18.85
N MET A 81 -15.51 -1.66 17.87
CA MET A 81 -14.31 -1.44 17.08
C MET A 81 -14.43 -0.13 16.27
N ARG A 82 -13.39 0.70 16.32
CA ARG A 82 -13.28 1.97 15.59
C ARG A 82 -11.99 2.01 14.80
N SER A 83 -11.99 2.84 13.77
CA SER A 83 -10.80 3.12 12.96
C SER A 83 -10.59 4.62 12.83
N ARG A 84 -9.34 5.09 12.90
CA ARG A 84 -8.97 6.48 12.64
C ARG A 84 -7.76 6.54 11.72
N GLY A 85 -7.87 7.33 10.65
CA GLY A 85 -6.80 7.58 9.69
C GLY A 85 -6.02 8.86 10.03
N TYR A 86 -4.71 8.81 9.81
CA TYR A 86 -3.76 9.90 9.99
C TYR A 86 -3.02 10.11 8.67
N SER A 87 -3.35 11.19 7.95
CA SER A 87 -2.78 11.49 6.64
C SER A 87 -1.30 11.88 6.73
N ALA A 88 -0.47 11.30 5.86
CA ALA A 88 0.94 11.64 5.72
C ALA A 88 1.15 13.01 5.08
N ASP A 89 0.21 13.49 4.26
CA ASP A 89 0.26 14.84 3.69
C ASP A 89 0.20 15.92 4.79
N LYS A 90 -0.65 15.68 5.80
CA LYS A 90 -0.81 16.62 6.92
C LYS A 90 0.32 16.55 7.94
N TRP A 91 0.80 15.36 8.27
CA TRP A 91 1.68 15.14 9.42
C TRP A 91 3.09 14.67 9.05
N GLY A 92 3.34 14.28 7.80
CA GLY A 92 4.49 13.48 7.42
C GLY A 92 4.25 11.98 7.65
N PHE A 93 4.91 11.15 6.86
CA PHE A 93 4.72 9.69 6.87
C PHE A 93 4.98 9.06 8.24
N GLU A 94 6.13 9.37 8.85
CA GLU A 94 6.58 8.79 10.11
C GLU A 94 5.77 9.29 11.32
N GLU A 95 5.47 10.58 11.35
CA GLU A 95 4.72 11.17 12.46
C GLU A 95 3.23 10.77 12.41
N ALA A 96 2.68 10.58 11.21
CA ALA A 96 1.36 9.96 11.05
C ALA A 96 1.33 8.52 11.61
N ARG A 97 2.37 7.73 11.38
CA ARG A 97 2.54 6.38 11.95
C ARG A 97 2.53 6.42 13.47
N ARG A 98 3.39 7.26 14.07
CA ARG A 98 3.51 7.42 15.52
C ARG A 98 2.18 7.79 16.19
N LYS A 99 1.39 8.65 15.54
CA LYS A 99 0.05 9.03 16.04
C LYS A 99 -0.97 7.90 15.99
N ALA A 100 -0.94 7.10 14.93
CA ALA A 100 -1.78 5.91 14.82
C ALA A 100 -1.42 4.90 15.94
N GLU A 101 -0.13 4.65 16.13
CA GLU A 101 0.41 3.79 17.19
C GLU A 101 0.01 4.23 18.59
N GLN A 102 0.17 5.52 18.90
CA GLN A 102 -0.24 6.09 20.18
C GLN A 102 -1.75 5.89 20.42
N LYS A 103 -2.56 6.02 19.37
CA LYS A 103 -4.02 5.87 19.50
C LYS A 103 -4.43 4.44 19.86
N VAL A 104 -3.77 3.43 19.29
CA VAL A 104 -4.02 2.02 19.62
C VAL A 104 -3.55 1.71 21.05
N LYS A 105 -2.35 2.16 21.43
CA LYS A 105 -1.80 1.96 22.79
C LYS A 105 -2.72 2.54 23.88
N MET A 106 -3.16 3.79 23.73
CA MET A 106 -4.07 4.43 24.70
C MET A 106 -5.36 3.65 24.93
N SER A 107 -5.93 3.06 23.87
CA SER A 107 -7.15 2.25 23.96
C SER A 107 -6.89 0.90 24.64
N SER A 108 -5.77 0.24 24.30
CA SER A 108 -5.37 -1.01 24.94
C SER A 108 -5.13 -0.83 26.45
N ASP A 109 -4.42 0.24 26.83
CA ASP A 109 -4.10 0.54 28.22
C ASP A 109 -5.37 0.83 29.04
N TRP A 110 -6.35 1.55 28.47
CA TRP A 110 -7.63 1.80 29.13
C TRP A 110 -8.42 0.51 29.41
N LEU A 111 -8.42 -0.43 28.45
CA LEU A 111 -9.08 -1.73 28.63
C LEU A 111 -8.42 -2.56 29.74
N ALA A 112 -7.09 -2.52 29.85
CA ALA A 112 -6.35 -3.21 30.89
C ALA A 112 -6.64 -2.69 32.31
N LEU A 113 -7.07 -1.42 32.43
CA LEU A 113 -7.40 -0.77 33.70
C LEU A 113 -8.86 -0.98 34.15
N GLN A 114 -9.70 -1.67 33.35
CA GLN A 114 -11.08 -1.95 33.75
C GLN A 114 -11.10 -3.03 34.86
N PRO A 115 -11.83 -2.82 35.97
CA PRO A 115 -11.96 -3.84 37.00
C PRO A 115 -12.63 -5.09 36.43
N ILE A 116 -12.03 -6.26 36.67
CA ILE A 116 -12.59 -7.55 36.27
C ILE A 116 -13.93 -7.70 36.99
N LYS A 117 -15.03 -7.62 36.24
CA LYS A 117 -16.36 -7.95 36.77
C LYS A 117 -16.36 -9.45 37.10
N THR A 118 -16.34 -9.76 38.39
CA THR A 118 -16.43 -11.13 38.93
C THR A 118 -17.89 -11.53 39.03
#